data_AF-A0A7I4YKW9-F1
#
_entry.id   AF-A0A7I4YKW9-F1
#
_cell.length_a   1.000
_cell.length_b   1.000
_cell.length_c   1.000
_cell.angle_alpha   90.00
_cell.angle_beta   90.00
_cell.angle_gamma   90.00
#
_symmetry.space_group_name_H-M   'P 1'
#
loop_
_entity.id
_entity.type
_entity.pdbx_description
1 polymer ?
#
loop_
_entity_poly.entity_id
_entity_poly.type
_entity_poly.pdbx_seq_one_letter_code
_entity_poly.pdbx_strand_id
1 'polypeptide(L)'
;MSTRFNKSLFPQVVFRADRLPTRIPFIEIPHLEDTIDFRARSKQVMNQLLSGAYDEVDVANVSPSPAERLHSVKIPPVYKGIRPVLYQVVASGWGAGVILEAKDFFIMGPDRRDLHCITFDQYSIDVITGGRGFNKALLSIKEFVWVYSVKPTLQVLESPRTTLRQASVPRTTALETTSPFFFRVSHFAFAPVINREEPIYGIILSQTTRYNNVIHARAAFEGCPDAVTITPLICQFPLNQRVPFEILGAHSRVNVSSATRFCEPPVSLEAPAHLAGLIRCFLPMHPDEGILPLTVFKIFPAEHAWFADRLGRIDNYYRDPVWSKRRLAKICNAACSALAAVNAAGDDKHTHWDEAFVVTPVWHPLRIQIMLRDMASEAGWSTGQHAIL
;
A
#
# COMPACT_ATOMS: atom_id res chain seq x y z
N MET A 1 11.30 13.48 20.37
CA MET A 1 11.50 12.06 20.73
C MET A 1 10.69 11.19 19.77
N SER A 2 11.30 10.65 18.73
CA SER A 2 10.66 9.68 17.82
C SER A 2 11.74 8.70 17.34
N THR A 3 11.99 7.66 18.12
CA THR A 3 13.08 6.70 17.89
C THR A 3 12.59 5.31 17.46
N ARG A 4 11.34 5.16 16.98
CA ARG A 4 10.81 3.85 16.58
C ARG A 4 9.85 3.91 15.39
N PHE A 5 10.37 4.24 14.22
CA PHE A 5 9.68 3.97 12.94
C PHE A 5 10.11 2.61 12.37
N ASN A 6 9.86 1.54 13.13
CA ASN A 6 9.84 0.18 12.60
C ASN A 6 8.42 -0.36 12.82
N LYS A 7 7.45 0.14 12.04
CA LYS A 7 6.12 -0.46 11.98
C LYS A 7 6.20 -1.69 11.09
N SER A 8 5.74 -2.81 11.63
CA SER A 8 5.81 -4.11 10.98
C SER A 8 4.72 -4.30 9.93
N LEU A 9 5.01 -5.03 8.84
CA LEU A 9 4.01 -5.57 7.91
C LEU A 9 2.96 -6.41 8.65
N PHE A 10 3.42 -7.09 9.70
CA PHE A 10 2.58 -7.79 10.66
C PHE A 10 2.14 -6.82 11.75
N PRO A 11 0.90 -6.96 12.26
CA PRO A 11 0.45 -6.28 13.47
C PRO A 11 1.55 -6.26 14.52
N GLN A 12 1.73 -5.12 15.21
CA GLN A 12 2.63 -5.05 16.37
C GLN A 12 2.06 -5.93 17.48
N VAL A 13 2.35 -7.20 17.38
CA VAL A 13 2.04 -8.15 18.41
C VAL A 13 3.15 -8.04 19.43
N VAL A 14 2.85 -7.47 20.60
CA VAL A 14 3.79 -7.41 21.71
C VAL A 14 3.96 -8.84 22.22
N PHE A 15 5.03 -9.50 21.80
CA PHE A 15 5.43 -10.77 22.37
C PHE A 15 5.88 -10.52 23.81
N ARG A 16 5.06 -10.96 24.78
CA ARG A 16 5.49 -11.05 26.17
C ARG A 16 5.89 -12.49 26.43
N ALA A 17 7.04 -12.71 27.04
CA ALA A 17 7.61 -14.05 27.27
C ALA A 17 6.66 -14.98 28.06
N ASP A 18 5.78 -14.40 28.87
CA ASP A 18 4.78 -15.05 29.71
C ASP A 18 3.38 -15.14 29.06
N ARG A 19 3.15 -14.46 27.93
CA ARG A 19 1.84 -14.34 27.30
C ARG A 19 1.96 -14.25 25.78
N LEU A 20 2.24 -15.40 25.18
CA LEU A 20 2.20 -15.52 23.73
C LEU A 20 0.76 -15.25 23.23
N PRO A 21 0.59 -14.50 22.13
CA PRO A 21 -0.70 -14.27 21.50
C PRO A 21 -1.29 -15.60 21.04
N THR A 22 -2.56 -15.85 21.36
CA THR A 22 -3.27 -17.06 20.93
C THR A 22 -3.48 -17.14 19.41
N ARG A 23 -3.35 -16.02 18.70
CA ARG A 23 -3.34 -15.94 17.23
C ARG A 23 -2.29 -14.93 16.78
N ILE A 24 -1.29 -15.41 16.05
CA ILE A 24 -0.38 -14.55 15.29
C ILE A 24 -1.07 -14.25 13.94
N PRO A 25 -1.29 -12.98 13.59
CA PRO A 25 -1.81 -12.59 12.28
C PRO A 25 -0.71 -12.76 11.24
N PHE A 26 -0.41 -14.00 10.89
CA PHE A 26 0.54 -14.34 9.84
C PHE A 26 -0.21 -14.39 8.50
N ILE A 27 0.22 -13.56 7.56
CA ILE A 27 0.04 -13.82 6.13
C ILE A 27 1.17 -14.77 5.79
N GLU A 28 0.88 -15.92 5.17
CA GLU A 28 1.93 -16.82 4.68
C GLU A 28 2.90 -15.99 3.84
N ILE A 29 4.20 -16.16 4.06
CA ILE A 29 5.19 -15.38 3.31
C ILE A 29 5.55 -16.21 2.08
N PRO A 30 5.55 -15.62 0.88
CA PRO A 30 5.96 -16.34 -0.33
C PRO A 30 7.42 -16.78 -0.24
N HIS A 31 7.72 -17.94 -0.82
CA HIS A 31 9.08 -18.47 -0.86
C HIS A 31 9.91 -17.78 -1.94
N LEU A 32 11.24 -17.76 -1.78
CA LEU A 32 12.14 -17.22 -2.80
C LEU A 32 11.98 -17.95 -4.14
N GLU A 33 11.81 -19.27 -4.07
CA GLU A 33 11.58 -20.15 -5.23
C GLU A 33 10.33 -19.73 -6.02
N ASP A 34 9.22 -19.46 -5.32
CA ASP A 34 7.97 -19.01 -5.95
C ASP A 34 8.17 -17.70 -6.73
N THR A 35 9.00 -16.81 -6.19
CA THR A 35 9.35 -15.52 -6.82
C THR A 35 10.24 -15.71 -8.05
N ILE A 36 11.24 -16.57 -7.97
CA ILE A 36 12.12 -16.93 -9.10
C ILE A 36 11.30 -17.54 -10.23
N ASP A 37 10.42 -18.48 -9.90
CA ASP A 37 9.58 -19.15 -10.88
C ASP A 37 8.58 -18.18 -11.52
N PHE A 38 8.00 -17.25 -10.75
CA PHE A 38 7.13 -16.20 -11.28
C PHE A 38 7.87 -15.28 -12.27
N ARG A 39 9.12 -14.92 -11.95
CA ARG A 39 9.99 -14.16 -12.87
C ARG A 39 10.30 -14.96 -14.13
N ALA A 40 10.62 -16.24 -14.02
CA ALA A 40 10.88 -17.10 -15.18
C ALA A 40 9.65 -17.22 -16.10
N ARG A 41 8.47 -17.48 -15.53
CA ARG A 41 7.20 -17.57 -16.28
C ARG A 41 6.84 -16.26 -16.97
N SER A 42 6.94 -15.13 -16.28
CA SER A 42 6.67 -13.82 -16.91
C SER A 42 7.71 -13.48 -17.99
N LYS A 43 8.96 -13.93 -17.85
CA LYS A 43 9.99 -13.77 -18.90
C LYS A 43 9.65 -14.61 -20.14
N GLN A 44 9.11 -15.81 -19.96
CA GLN A 44 8.62 -16.63 -21.06
C GLN A 44 7.51 -15.92 -21.85
N VAL A 45 6.53 -15.33 -21.15
CA VAL A 45 5.48 -14.51 -21.77
C VAL A 45 6.08 -13.35 -22.57
N MET A 46 7.04 -12.62 -21.97
CA MET A 46 7.74 -11.53 -22.65
C MET A 46 8.47 -12.02 -23.91
N ASN A 47 9.18 -13.15 -23.84
CA ASN A 47 9.91 -13.70 -24.99
C ASN A 47 8.95 -14.12 -26.11
N GLN A 48 7.83 -14.78 -25.78
CA GLN A 48 6.79 -15.15 -26.73
C GLN A 48 6.21 -13.92 -27.44
N LEU A 49 5.95 -12.83 -26.71
CA LEU A 49 5.48 -11.57 -27.29
C LEU A 49 6.50 -10.97 -28.27
N LEU A 50 7.76 -10.92 -27.84
CA LEU A 50 8.83 -10.35 -28.66
C LEU A 50 9.17 -11.19 -29.91
N SER A 51 8.86 -12.48 -29.88
CA SER A 51 9.00 -13.39 -31.03
C SER A 51 7.73 -13.51 -31.88
N GLY A 52 6.63 -12.86 -31.51
CA GLY A 52 5.34 -12.98 -32.20
C GLY A 52 4.62 -14.32 -32.01
N ALA A 53 5.07 -15.13 -31.04
CA ALA A 53 4.51 -16.46 -30.74
C ALA A 53 3.51 -16.44 -29.57
N TYR A 54 3.19 -15.26 -29.04
CA TYR A 54 2.24 -15.11 -27.95
C TYR A 54 0.81 -15.21 -28.48
N ASP A 55 0.03 -16.11 -27.88
CA ASP A 55 -1.39 -16.28 -28.16
C ASP A 55 -2.22 -15.68 -27.03
N GLU A 56 -3.10 -14.73 -27.38
CA GLU A 56 -3.96 -14.07 -26.40
C GLU A 56 -5.23 -14.90 -26.18
N VAL A 57 -5.29 -15.57 -25.03
CA VAL A 57 -6.51 -16.25 -24.60
C VAL A 57 -7.49 -15.23 -24.01
N ASP A 58 -8.61 -15.00 -24.71
CA ASP A 58 -9.73 -14.20 -24.23
C ASP A 58 -10.44 -14.88 -23.04
N VAL A 59 -10.90 -14.06 -22.09
CA VAL A 59 -11.63 -14.46 -20.89
C VAL A 59 -13.09 -14.02 -20.93
N ALA A 60 -13.60 -13.53 -22.06
CA ALA A 60 -15.00 -13.12 -22.22
C ALA A 60 -16.00 -14.22 -21.84
N ASN A 61 -15.65 -15.49 -22.07
CA ASN A 61 -16.47 -16.65 -21.75
C ASN A 61 -16.48 -17.01 -20.25
N VAL A 62 -15.65 -16.36 -19.42
CA VAL A 62 -15.62 -16.58 -17.98
C VAL A 62 -16.68 -15.71 -17.31
N SER A 63 -17.49 -16.31 -16.44
CA SER A 63 -18.52 -15.58 -15.69
C SER A 63 -17.89 -14.53 -14.77
N PRO A 64 -18.47 -13.31 -14.67
CA PRO A 64 -18.01 -12.32 -13.70
C PRO A 64 -18.10 -12.84 -12.26
N SER A 65 -17.11 -12.50 -11.45
CA SER A 65 -17.10 -12.81 -10.02
C SER A 65 -18.29 -12.14 -9.31
N PRO A 66 -18.93 -12.81 -8.33
CA PRO A 66 -20.04 -12.24 -7.59
C PRO A 66 -19.62 -10.94 -6.87
N ALA A 67 -20.42 -9.88 -7.01
CA ALA A 67 -20.06 -8.52 -6.60
C ALA A 67 -20.18 -8.26 -5.08
N GLU A 68 -20.71 -9.21 -4.31
CA GLU A 68 -21.14 -8.99 -2.94
C GLU A 68 -19.99 -9.03 -1.92
N ARG A 69 -18.94 -9.82 -2.17
CA ARG A 69 -17.83 -9.98 -1.22
C ARG A 69 -16.52 -10.41 -1.89
N LEU A 70 -15.40 -9.93 -1.35
CA LEU A 70 -14.08 -10.44 -1.70
C LEU A 70 -13.81 -11.76 -0.97
N HIS A 71 -13.56 -12.83 -1.73
CA HIS A 71 -13.12 -14.11 -1.19
C HIS A 71 -11.62 -14.05 -0.91
N SER A 72 -11.25 -14.01 0.37
CA SER A 72 -9.84 -13.90 0.79
C SER A 72 -9.33 -15.17 1.45
N VAL A 73 -8.05 -15.48 1.22
CA VAL A 73 -7.37 -16.69 1.70
C VAL A 73 -6.06 -16.35 2.41
N LYS A 74 -5.90 -16.83 3.65
CA LYS A 74 -4.67 -16.63 4.44
C LYS A 74 -3.47 -17.36 3.85
N ILE A 75 -3.73 -18.59 3.43
CA ILE A 75 -2.79 -19.53 2.82
C ILE A 75 -3.27 -19.66 1.38
N PRO A 76 -2.54 -19.10 0.40
CA PRO A 76 -2.94 -19.23 -0.99
C PRO A 76 -2.91 -20.70 -1.42
N PRO A 77 -3.94 -21.20 -2.12
CA PRO A 77 -3.89 -22.55 -2.68
C PRO A 77 -2.83 -22.66 -3.78
N VAL A 78 -2.29 -23.85 -4.00
CA VAL A 78 -1.50 -24.13 -5.20
C VAL A 78 -2.44 -24.25 -6.38
N TYR A 79 -2.28 -23.39 -7.39
CA TYR A 79 -3.15 -23.35 -8.56
C TYR A 79 -2.39 -23.86 -9.78
N LYS A 80 -2.80 -25.00 -10.36
CA LYS A 80 -2.12 -25.63 -11.51
C LYS A 80 -0.61 -25.85 -11.29
N GLY A 81 -0.23 -26.25 -10.07
CA GLY A 81 1.17 -26.42 -9.67
C GLY A 81 1.93 -25.11 -9.41
N ILE A 82 1.25 -23.95 -9.43
CA ILE A 82 1.85 -22.64 -9.23
C ILE A 82 1.47 -22.10 -7.85
N ARG A 83 2.47 -21.64 -7.10
CA ARG A 83 2.30 -20.78 -5.93
C ARG A 83 2.40 -19.30 -6.32
N PRO A 84 1.66 -18.41 -5.62
CA PRO A 84 1.62 -17.00 -5.98
C PRO A 84 2.73 -16.19 -5.32
N VAL A 85 2.91 -14.99 -5.85
CA VAL A 85 3.70 -13.89 -5.27
C VAL A 85 2.78 -12.83 -4.67
N LEU A 86 3.26 -12.05 -3.71
CA LEU A 86 2.51 -11.01 -3.01
C LEU A 86 2.68 -9.65 -3.67
N TYR A 87 1.55 -9.02 -3.96
CA TYR A 87 1.45 -7.64 -4.41
C TYR A 87 0.56 -6.84 -3.47
N GLN A 88 0.72 -5.52 -3.45
CA GLN A 88 -0.12 -4.60 -2.68
C GLN A 88 -0.77 -3.56 -3.60
N VAL A 89 -2.04 -3.24 -3.33
CA VAL A 89 -2.75 -2.14 -3.98
C VAL A 89 -2.13 -0.81 -3.57
N VAL A 90 -1.54 -0.10 -4.52
CA VAL A 90 -0.92 1.22 -4.29
C VAL A 90 -1.73 2.37 -4.88
N ALA A 91 -2.58 2.11 -5.87
CA ALA A 91 -3.46 3.13 -6.43
C ALA A 91 -4.79 2.55 -6.91
N SER A 92 -5.87 3.31 -6.69
CA SER A 92 -7.22 2.98 -7.15
C SER A 92 -7.73 3.93 -8.24
N GLY A 93 -6.93 4.91 -8.69
CA GLY A 93 -7.32 5.90 -9.71
C GLY A 93 -7.29 5.41 -11.16
N TRP A 94 -6.93 4.15 -11.42
CA TRP A 94 -6.71 3.64 -12.77
C TRP A 94 -7.99 3.02 -13.35
N GLY A 95 -8.76 3.78 -14.14
CA GLY A 95 -9.95 3.29 -14.85
C GLY A 95 -10.89 2.44 -13.98
N ALA A 96 -11.28 1.26 -14.47
CA ALA A 96 -12.08 0.27 -13.73
C ALA A 96 -11.24 -0.69 -12.84
N GLY A 97 -9.91 -0.55 -12.84
CA GLY A 97 -8.98 -1.41 -12.10
C GLY A 97 -8.22 -0.67 -10.99
N VAL A 98 -7.12 -1.28 -10.55
CA VAL A 98 -6.17 -0.75 -9.56
C VAL A 98 -4.74 -1.03 -10.02
N ILE A 99 -3.76 -0.36 -9.41
CA ILE A 99 -2.33 -0.60 -9.64
C ILE A 99 -1.79 -1.37 -8.44
N LEU A 100 -1.07 -2.43 -8.74
CA LEU A 100 -0.42 -3.29 -7.78
C LEU A 100 1.09 -3.07 -7.82
N GLU A 101 1.71 -2.95 -6.66
CA GLU A 101 3.16 -2.90 -6.47
C GLU A 101 3.63 -4.22 -5.84
N ALA A 102 4.71 -4.80 -6.36
CA ALA A 102 5.24 -6.05 -5.81
C ALA A 102 5.76 -5.85 -4.38
N LYS A 103 5.44 -6.78 -3.49
CA LYS A 103 5.93 -6.79 -2.09
C LYS A 103 6.95 -7.87 -1.80
N ASP A 104 7.17 -8.74 -2.77
CA ASP A 104 8.19 -9.75 -2.72
C ASP A 104 9.53 -9.17 -3.14
N PHE A 105 10.56 -9.54 -2.39
CA PHE A 105 11.93 -9.11 -2.61
C PHE A 105 12.48 -9.71 -3.90
N PHE A 106 12.32 -8.99 -5.02
CA PHE A 106 13.28 -8.86 -6.12
C PHE A 106 12.81 -7.78 -7.11
N ILE A 107 12.68 -6.55 -6.61
CA ILE A 107 12.89 -5.38 -7.46
C ILE A 107 14.14 -4.64 -7.02
N MET A 108 15.14 -5.40 -6.58
CA MET A 108 16.52 -4.92 -6.67
C MET A 108 16.82 -4.85 -8.16
N GLY A 109 16.91 -3.64 -8.69
CA GLY A 109 17.26 -3.44 -10.09
C GLY A 109 18.56 -4.18 -10.44
N PRO A 110 18.71 -4.63 -11.70
CA PRO A 110 18.23 -3.88 -12.85
C PRO A 110 17.24 -4.58 -13.80
N ASP A 111 16.89 -5.86 -13.62
CA ASP A 111 16.49 -6.72 -14.74
C ASP A 111 14.97 -6.80 -15.04
N ARG A 112 14.09 -6.72 -14.05
CA ARG A 112 12.63 -6.92 -14.22
C ARG A 112 11.75 -5.80 -13.65
N ARG A 113 12.10 -4.56 -13.98
CA ARG A 113 11.35 -3.35 -13.58
C ARG A 113 9.91 -3.34 -14.11
N ASP A 114 9.66 -4.04 -15.21
CA ASP A 114 8.34 -4.30 -15.78
C ASP A 114 7.37 -5.03 -14.84
N LEU A 115 7.87 -5.70 -13.79
CA LEU A 115 7.07 -6.36 -12.76
C LEU A 115 6.86 -5.52 -11.50
N HIS A 116 7.51 -4.35 -11.40
CA HIS A 116 7.44 -3.51 -10.21
C HIS A 116 6.01 -3.11 -9.91
N CYS A 117 5.39 -2.46 -10.91
CA CYS A 117 3.98 -2.11 -10.87
C CYS A 117 3.28 -2.81 -12.03
N ILE A 118 2.17 -3.46 -11.73
CA ILE A 118 1.33 -4.14 -12.71
C ILE A 118 -0.12 -3.66 -12.56
N THR A 119 -0.90 -3.73 -13.64
CA THR A 119 -2.32 -3.36 -13.58
C THR A 119 -3.17 -4.55 -13.13
N PHE A 120 -4.25 -4.28 -12.40
CA PHE A 120 -5.19 -5.30 -11.95
C PHE A 120 -6.61 -4.84 -12.28
N ASP A 121 -7.29 -5.60 -13.13
CA ASP A 121 -8.53 -5.18 -13.80
C ASP A 121 -9.60 -6.28 -13.85
N GLN A 122 -10.73 -5.97 -14.50
CA GLN A 122 -11.92 -6.84 -14.61
C GLN A 122 -11.71 -8.11 -15.46
N TYR A 123 -10.60 -8.25 -16.16
CA TYR A 123 -10.26 -9.42 -16.97
C TYR A 123 -9.31 -10.39 -16.25
N SER A 124 -9.06 -10.18 -14.97
CA SER A 124 -8.26 -11.06 -14.12
C SER A 124 -9.14 -12.19 -13.57
N ILE A 125 -8.63 -13.41 -13.42
CA ILE A 125 -9.40 -14.54 -12.90
C ILE A 125 -9.08 -14.76 -11.42
N ASP A 126 -10.12 -14.78 -10.59
CA ASP A 126 -10.01 -15.18 -9.19
C ASP A 126 -9.90 -16.71 -9.11
N VAL A 127 -8.78 -17.23 -8.60
CA VAL A 127 -8.54 -18.67 -8.50
C VAL A 127 -9.44 -19.35 -7.47
N ILE A 128 -10.03 -18.59 -6.54
CA ILE A 128 -10.90 -19.10 -5.48
C ILE A 128 -12.32 -19.30 -6.01
N THR A 129 -12.85 -18.32 -6.74
CA THR A 129 -14.22 -18.38 -7.27
C THR A 129 -14.28 -18.93 -8.69
N GLY A 130 -13.17 -18.92 -9.42
CA GLY A 130 -13.11 -19.21 -10.86
C GLY A 130 -13.72 -18.10 -11.73
N GLY A 131 -14.22 -17.02 -11.13
CA GLY A 131 -14.84 -15.89 -11.82
C GLY A 131 -13.83 -14.87 -12.32
N ARG A 132 -14.24 -14.02 -13.27
CA ARG A 132 -13.44 -12.90 -13.75
C ARG A 132 -13.78 -11.59 -13.03
N GLY A 133 -12.77 -10.79 -12.77
CA GLY A 133 -12.88 -9.46 -12.19
C GLY A 133 -13.14 -9.48 -10.69
N PHE A 134 -13.43 -8.28 -10.18
CA PHE A 134 -13.64 -8.03 -8.76
C PHE A 134 -14.43 -6.73 -8.56
N ASN A 135 -15.12 -6.61 -7.43
CA ASN A 135 -15.76 -5.35 -7.07
C ASN A 135 -14.71 -4.36 -6.52
N LYS A 136 -14.31 -3.40 -7.36
CA LYS A 136 -13.35 -2.35 -7.01
C LYS A 136 -13.75 -1.53 -5.79
N ALA A 137 -15.05 -1.36 -5.52
CA ALA A 137 -15.52 -0.63 -4.33
C ALA A 137 -15.19 -1.34 -3.02
N LEU A 138 -14.88 -2.64 -3.06
CA LEU A 138 -14.47 -3.42 -1.89
C LEU A 138 -12.96 -3.40 -1.66
N LEU A 139 -12.18 -2.84 -2.62
CA LEU A 139 -10.73 -2.70 -2.52
C LEU A 139 -10.32 -1.31 -2.01
N SER A 140 -9.37 -1.33 -1.09
CA SER A 140 -8.68 -0.17 -0.55
C SER A 140 -7.20 -0.20 -0.90
N ILE A 141 -6.57 0.97 -0.83
CA ILE A 141 -5.11 1.09 -0.86
C ILE A 141 -4.54 0.29 0.32
N LYS A 142 -3.38 -0.33 0.11
CA LYS A 142 -2.67 -1.24 1.02
C LYS A 142 -3.24 -2.65 1.15
N GLU A 143 -4.26 -3.00 0.38
CA GLU A 143 -4.71 -4.39 0.33
C GLU A 143 -3.70 -5.30 -0.37
N PHE A 144 -3.57 -6.52 0.14
CA PHE A 144 -2.68 -7.53 -0.42
C PHE A 144 -3.41 -8.45 -1.39
N VAL A 145 -2.74 -8.77 -2.48
CA VAL A 145 -3.24 -9.63 -3.55
C VAL A 145 -2.18 -10.70 -3.83
N TRP A 146 -2.58 -11.96 -3.77
CA TRP A 146 -1.82 -13.09 -4.26
C TRP A 146 -1.90 -13.12 -5.78
N VAL A 147 -0.77 -13.04 -6.48
CA VAL A 147 -0.70 -13.04 -7.94
C VAL A 147 -0.02 -14.32 -8.42
N TYR A 148 -0.74 -15.13 -9.20
CA TYR A 148 -0.23 -16.41 -9.71
C TYR A 148 0.43 -16.27 -11.08
N SER A 149 -0.11 -15.40 -11.92
CA SER A 149 0.38 -15.20 -13.29
C SER A 149 -0.02 -13.82 -13.82
N VAL A 150 0.69 -13.40 -14.87
CA VAL A 150 0.51 -12.12 -15.55
C VAL A 150 0.31 -12.33 -17.05
N LYS A 151 -0.36 -11.37 -17.68
CA LYS A 151 -0.51 -11.23 -19.14
C LYS A 151 -0.02 -9.85 -19.58
N PRO A 152 0.38 -9.65 -20.84
CA PRO A 152 0.61 -8.31 -21.39
C PRO A 152 -0.62 -7.42 -21.26
N THR A 153 -0.40 -6.11 -21.15
CA THR A 153 -1.46 -5.11 -21.37
C THR A 153 -1.77 -4.97 -22.86
N LEU A 154 -2.93 -4.41 -23.20
CA LEU A 154 -3.30 -4.14 -24.60
C LEU A 154 -2.25 -3.28 -25.34
N GLN A 155 -1.67 -2.30 -24.65
CA GLN A 155 -0.59 -1.45 -25.18
C GLN A 155 0.68 -2.24 -25.52
N VAL A 156 0.95 -3.33 -24.81
CA VAL A 156 2.08 -4.22 -25.15
C VAL A 156 1.78 -5.01 -26.41
N LEU A 157 0.53 -5.45 -26.61
CA LEU A 157 0.16 -6.22 -27.81
C LEU A 157 0.32 -5.40 -29.08
N GLU A 158 0.02 -4.10 -29.02
CA GLU A 158 0.19 -3.17 -30.16
C GLU A 158 1.67 -2.84 -30.44
N SER A 159 2.50 -2.68 -29.40
CA SER A 159 3.89 -2.24 -29.55
C SER A 159 4.84 -2.82 -28.49
N PRO A 160 5.17 -4.12 -28.55
CA PRO A 160 5.86 -4.82 -27.46
C PRO A 160 7.21 -4.21 -27.08
N ARG A 161 8.06 -3.88 -28.06
CA ARG A 161 9.43 -3.39 -27.83
C ARG A 161 9.44 -1.97 -27.24
N THR A 162 8.59 -1.10 -27.76
CA THR A 162 8.48 0.29 -27.30
C THR A 162 7.93 0.31 -25.88
N THR A 163 6.85 -0.43 -25.63
CA THR A 163 6.23 -0.52 -24.32
C THR A 163 7.17 -1.15 -23.29
N LEU A 164 7.97 -2.16 -23.66
CA LEU A 164 8.99 -2.73 -22.76
C LEU A 164 10.04 -1.68 -22.35
N ARG A 165 10.56 -0.90 -23.31
CA ARG A 165 11.54 0.15 -23.02
C ARG A 165 10.98 1.18 -22.06
N GLN A 166 9.75 1.64 -22.29
CA GLN A 166 9.10 2.65 -21.44
C GLN A 166 8.70 2.09 -20.07
N ALA A 167 8.16 0.87 -20.00
CA ALA A 167 7.80 0.22 -18.73
C ALA A 167 9.03 -0.14 -17.88
N SER A 168 10.21 -0.23 -18.49
CA SER A 168 11.49 -0.45 -17.78
C SER A 168 12.09 0.86 -17.23
N VAL A 169 11.53 2.02 -17.59
CA VAL A 169 11.84 3.29 -16.94
C VAL A 169 11.09 3.32 -15.62
N PRO A 170 11.78 3.46 -14.48
CA PRO A 170 11.08 3.29 -13.22
C PRO A 170 10.40 4.60 -12.82
N ARG A 171 9.28 4.42 -12.14
CA ARG A 171 8.27 5.45 -11.97
C ARG A 171 8.60 6.32 -10.77
N THR A 172 8.32 7.61 -10.90
CA THR A 172 8.40 8.60 -9.82
C THR A 172 7.32 8.36 -8.76
N THR A 173 6.14 7.91 -9.18
CA THR A 173 5.01 7.53 -8.32
C THR A 173 4.24 6.34 -8.93
N ALA A 174 3.51 5.56 -8.13
CA ALA A 174 2.67 4.50 -8.69
C ALA A 174 1.48 5.05 -9.51
N LEU A 175 1.14 6.33 -9.33
CA LEU A 175 0.10 7.04 -10.09
C LEU A 175 0.62 7.62 -11.41
N GLU A 176 1.93 7.56 -11.66
CA GLU A 176 2.49 8.06 -12.92
C GLU A 176 1.99 7.21 -14.09
N THR A 177 1.05 7.75 -14.87
CA THR A 177 0.45 7.08 -16.04
C THR A 177 1.13 7.44 -17.36
N THR A 178 2.12 8.33 -17.34
CA THR A 178 2.92 8.73 -18.51
C THR A 178 3.70 7.56 -19.09
N SER A 179 4.12 6.62 -18.25
CA SER A 179 4.76 5.38 -18.66
C SER A 179 3.72 4.23 -18.74
N PRO A 180 3.69 3.44 -19.81
CA PRO A 180 2.78 2.31 -19.93
C PRO A 180 3.17 1.15 -19.01
N PHE A 181 2.19 0.36 -18.56
CA PHE A 181 2.45 -0.86 -17.79
C PHE A 181 2.64 -2.04 -18.73
N PHE A 182 3.68 -2.86 -18.50
CA PHE A 182 3.92 -4.01 -19.36
C PHE A 182 2.96 -5.17 -19.05
N PHE A 183 2.79 -5.47 -17.76
CA PHE A 183 2.00 -6.59 -17.31
C PHE A 183 0.70 -6.15 -16.62
N ARG A 184 -0.33 -6.96 -16.83
CA ARG A 184 -1.57 -7.01 -16.05
C ARG A 184 -1.68 -8.35 -15.34
N VAL A 185 -2.37 -8.38 -14.21
CA VAL A 185 -2.69 -9.62 -13.49
C VAL A 185 -3.57 -10.52 -14.36
N SER A 186 -3.23 -11.81 -14.42
CA SER A 186 -4.06 -12.81 -15.10
C SER A 186 -4.83 -13.69 -14.12
N HIS A 187 -4.18 -14.16 -13.06
CA HIS A 187 -4.80 -15.01 -12.04
C HIS A 187 -4.40 -14.54 -10.65
N PHE A 188 -5.37 -14.46 -9.73
CA PHE A 188 -5.15 -13.90 -8.41
C PHE A 188 -6.01 -14.57 -7.33
N ALA A 189 -5.67 -14.32 -6.07
CA ALA A 189 -6.56 -14.46 -4.92
C ALA A 189 -6.39 -13.26 -3.99
N PHE A 190 -7.43 -12.88 -3.25
CA PHE A 190 -7.26 -11.84 -2.22
C PHE A 190 -6.59 -12.40 -0.98
N ALA A 191 -5.64 -11.66 -0.42
CA ALA A 191 -5.14 -11.95 0.92
C ALA A 191 -6.03 -11.25 1.96
N PRO A 192 -6.32 -11.89 3.10
CA PRO A 192 -7.22 -11.34 4.10
C PRO A 192 -6.55 -10.16 4.77
N VAL A 193 -7.30 -9.07 4.87
CA VAL A 193 -6.87 -7.90 5.64
C VAL A 193 -7.65 -7.83 6.93
N ILE A 194 -6.95 -7.49 8.01
CA ILE A 194 -7.54 -7.37 9.33
C ILE A 194 -8.23 -6.02 9.41
N ASN A 195 -9.56 -6.04 9.52
CA ASN A 195 -10.33 -4.86 9.89
C ASN A 195 -10.02 -4.49 11.33
N ARG A 196 -9.97 -3.20 11.65
CA ARG A 196 -9.92 -2.77 13.05
C ARG A 196 -11.29 -3.05 13.68
N GLU A 197 -11.27 -3.65 14.86
CA GLU A 197 -12.50 -3.93 15.62
C GLU A 197 -13.21 -2.63 16.03
N GLU A 198 -12.44 -1.60 16.39
CA GLU A 198 -12.97 -0.29 16.71
C GLU A 198 -12.79 0.69 15.56
N PRO A 199 -13.79 1.58 15.33
CA PRO A 199 -13.62 2.71 14.45
C PRO A 199 -12.46 3.61 14.86
N ILE A 200 -11.82 4.23 13.89
CA ILE A 200 -10.78 5.24 14.10
C ILE A 200 -11.35 6.64 13.93
N TYR A 201 -10.68 7.63 14.50
CA TYR A 201 -11.00 9.03 14.24
C TYR A 201 -10.19 9.57 13.08
N GLY A 202 -10.79 10.48 12.33
CA GLY A 202 -10.11 11.31 11.35
C GLY A 202 -10.52 12.76 11.45
N ILE A 203 -9.75 13.63 10.82
CA ILE A 203 -9.98 15.07 10.77
C ILE A 203 -9.94 15.50 9.31
N ILE A 204 -10.96 16.24 8.87
CA ILE A 204 -10.97 16.86 7.54
C ILE A 204 -9.93 17.96 7.51
N LEU A 205 -9.03 17.94 6.53
CA LEU A 205 -8.01 18.97 6.35
C LEU A 205 -8.44 20.01 5.33
N SER A 206 -9.00 19.55 4.21
CA SER A 206 -9.45 20.43 3.12
C SER A 206 -10.56 19.78 2.31
N GLN A 207 -11.28 20.61 1.56
CA GLN A 207 -12.35 20.18 0.66
C GLN A 207 -12.09 20.74 -0.73
N THR A 208 -12.34 19.93 -1.75
CA THR A 208 -12.20 20.33 -3.14
C THR A 208 -13.58 20.45 -3.76
N THR A 209 -13.92 21.66 -4.19
CA THR A 209 -15.20 22.00 -4.81
C THR A 209 -15.05 22.15 -6.32
N ARG A 210 -16.07 21.70 -7.05
CA ARG A 210 -16.23 21.95 -8.49
C ARG A 210 -17.71 22.18 -8.77
N TYR A 211 -18.02 23.24 -9.52
CA TYR A 211 -19.41 23.64 -9.81
C TYR A 211 -20.29 23.69 -8.52
N ASN A 212 -19.76 24.32 -7.46
CA ASN A 212 -20.41 24.42 -6.13
C ASN A 212 -20.71 23.09 -5.41
N ASN A 213 -20.23 21.96 -5.92
CA ASN A 213 -20.33 20.66 -5.25
C ASN A 213 -18.97 20.22 -4.71
N VAL A 214 -18.94 19.75 -3.47
CA VAL A 214 -17.74 19.11 -2.90
C VAL A 214 -17.56 17.75 -3.57
N ILE A 215 -16.53 17.61 -4.40
CA ILE A 215 -16.24 16.35 -5.11
C ILE A 215 -15.54 15.36 -4.19
N HIS A 216 -14.58 15.85 -3.42
CA HIS A 216 -13.80 15.04 -2.49
C HIS A 216 -13.26 15.92 -1.36
N ALA A 217 -12.84 15.28 -0.28
CA ALA A 217 -12.17 15.93 0.84
C ALA A 217 -10.84 15.22 1.13
N ARG A 218 -9.85 15.96 1.63
CA ARG A 218 -8.65 15.36 2.21
C ARG A 218 -8.85 15.22 3.71
N ALA A 219 -8.57 14.05 4.25
CA ALA A 219 -8.67 13.78 5.68
C ALA A 219 -7.47 12.96 6.15
N ALA A 220 -7.00 13.22 7.37
CA ALA A 220 -6.01 12.40 8.06
C ALA A 220 -6.67 11.56 9.13
N PHE A 221 -6.23 10.32 9.29
CA PHE A 221 -6.82 9.35 10.21
C PHE A 221 -5.81 8.85 11.25
N GLU A 222 -6.30 8.43 12.41
CA GLU A 222 -5.51 7.90 13.53
C GLU A 222 -4.38 6.96 13.08
N GLY A 223 -3.14 7.30 13.44
CA GLY A 223 -1.97 6.44 13.26
C GLY A 223 -1.34 6.47 11.87
N CYS A 224 -1.78 7.38 10.99
CA CYS A 224 -1.25 7.57 9.64
C CYS A 224 -0.78 9.03 9.47
N PRO A 225 0.49 9.28 9.13
CA PRO A 225 1.00 10.64 8.95
C PRO A 225 0.49 11.32 7.67
N ASP A 226 -0.11 10.57 6.75
CA ASP A 226 -0.56 11.08 5.46
C ASP A 226 -2.08 11.27 5.39
N ALA A 227 -2.47 12.37 4.74
CA ALA A 227 -3.86 12.61 4.37
C ALA A 227 -4.26 11.78 3.15
N VAL A 228 -5.45 11.20 3.22
CA VAL A 228 -6.08 10.47 2.12
C VAL A 228 -7.25 11.25 1.54
N THR A 229 -7.52 11.01 0.27
CA THR A 229 -8.68 11.59 -0.43
C THR A 229 -9.90 10.72 -0.21
N ILE A 230 -10.90 11.24 0.49
CA ILE A 230 -12.20 10.60 0.69
C ILE A 230 -13.21 11.12 -0.34
N THR A 231 -14.01 10.20 -0.88
CA THR A 231 -15.05 10.49 -1.89
C THR A 231 -16.44 10.20 -1.31
N PRO A 232 -17.52 10.71 -1.92
CA PRO A 232 -18.88 10.42 -1.48
C PRO A 232 -19.21 8.92 -1.41
N LEU A 233 -18.54 8.09 -2.22
CA LEU A 233 -18.78 6.64 -2.27
C LEU A 233 -18.52 5.92 -0.94
N ILE A 234 -17.56 6.41 -0.15
CA ILE A 234 -17.23 5.82 1.15
C ILE A 234 -17.85 6.59 2.32
N CYS A 235 -18.52 7.71 2.07
CA CYS A 235 -19.09 8.57 3.11
C CYS A 235 -20.57 8.24 3.34
N GLN A 236 -20.94 7.98 4.60
CA GLN A 236 -22.35 7.83 5.03
C GLN A 236 -23.06 9.18 5.23
N PHE A 237 -22.52 10.24 4.63
CA PHE A 237 -23.04 11.59 4.72
C PHE A 237 -22.64 12.41 3.50
N PRO A 238 -23.42 13.44 3.15
CA PRO A 238 -23.03 14.40 2.11
C PRO A 238 -21.79 15.21 2.53
N LEU A 239 -20.74 15.20 1.72
CA LEU A 239 -19.47 15.91 2.00
C LEU A 239 -19.66 17.43 2.14
N ASN A 240 -20.65 18.01 1.45
CA ASN A 240 -20.99 19.44 1.53
C ASN A 240 -21.52 19.89 2.91
N GLN A 241 -21.89 18.96 3.79
CA GLN A 241 -22.36 19.26 5.15
C GLN A 241 -21.25 19.27 6.20
N ARG A 242 -19.98 19.24 5.78
CA ARG A 242 -18.83 19.21 6.69
C ARG A 242 -17.96 20.42 6.49
N VAL A 243 -17.25 20.81 7.54
CA VAL A 243 -16.28 21.89 7.50
C VAL A 243 -14.86 21.36 7.71
N PRO A 244 -13.82 22.06 7.21
CA PRO A 244 -12.45 21.77 7.58
C PRO A 244 -12.28 21.70 9.11
N PHE A 245 -11.39 20.83 9.55
CA PHE A 245 -11.07 20.51 10.95
C PHE A 245 -12.15 19.78 11.74
N GLU A 246 -13.24 19.37 11.08
CA GLU A 246 -14.26 18.54 11.72
C GLU A 246 -13.77 17.10 11.94
N ILE A 247 -14.13 16.54 13.10
CA ILE A 247 -13.80 15.16 13.50
C ILE A 247 -14.82 14.20 12.89
N LEU A 248 -14.31 13.11 12.30
CA LEU A 248 -15.09 12.04 11.69
C LEU A 248 -14.75 10.70 12.34
N GLY A 249 -15.71 9.77 12.28
CA GLY A 249 -15.48 8.35 12.56
C GLY A 249 -15.24 7.59 11.25
N ALA A 250 -14.42 6.55 11.29
CA ALA A 250 -14.22 5.70 10.12
C ALA A 250 -13.97 4.24 10.49
N HIS A 251 -14.55 3.32 9.72
CA HIS A 251 -14.14 1.92 9.74
C HIS A 251 -12.95 1.77 8.82
N SER A 252 -11.86 1.27 9.37
CA SER A 252 -10.60 1.14 8.63
C SER A 252 -9.95 -0.20 8.88
N ARG A 253 -9.05 -0.57 7.99
CA ARG A 253 -8.18 -1.72 8.12
C ARG A 253 -6.98 -1.35 9.00
N VAL A 254 -6.30 -2.36 9.54
CA VAL A 254 -5.03 -2.14 10.26
C VAL A 254 -4.01 -1.59 9.27
N ASN A 255 -3.26 -0.55 9.67
CA ASN A 255 -2.16 -0.04 8.85
C ASN A 255 -1.08 -1.12 8.76
N VAL A 256 -0.88 -1.64 7.56
CA VAL A 256 0.21 -2.53 7.25
C VAL A 256 1.33 -1.70 6.63
N SER A 257 2.56 -1.99 7.05
CA SER A 257 3.74 -1.35 6.46
C SER A 257 3.76 -1.56 4.94
N SER A 258 4.23 -0.58 4.19
CA SER A 258 4.54 -0.74 2.76
C SER A 258 5.94 -1.33 2.54
N ALA A 259 6.74 -1.52 3.59
CA ALA A 259 8.14 -1.95 3.49
C ALA A 259 8.29 -3.39 2.99
N THR A 260 9.24 -3.61 2.06
CA THR A 260 9.70 -4.93 1.62
C THR A 260 10.45 -5.59 2.77
N ARG A 261 10.30 -6.91 2.98
CA ARG A 261 11.06 -7.65 4.00
C ARG A 261 11.69 -8.92 3.48
N PHE A 262 12.99 -9.09 3.76
CA PHE A 262 13.68 -10.35 3.56
C PHE A 262 13.15 -11.35 4.57
N CYS A 263 12.64 -12.46 4.07
CA CYS A 263 11.99 -13.45 4.92
C CYS A 263 12.79 -14.75 5.05
N GLU A 264 13.89 -14.86 4.31
CA GLU A 264 14.81 -15.97 4.45
C GLU A 264 16.04 -15.52 5.24
N PRO A 265 16.46 -16.30 6.26
CA PRO A 265 17.73 -16.04 6.92
C PRO A 265 18.85 -16.12 5.87
N PRO A 266 19.86 -15.26 5.97
CA PRO A 266 20.97 -15.34 5.02
C PRO A 266 21.63 -16.72 5.14
N VAL A 267 21.94 -17.32 4.00
CA VAL A 267 22.57 -18.65 3.94
C VAL A 267 23.94 -18.69 4.62
N SER A 268 24.59 -17.53 4.78
CA SER A 268 25.82 -17.35 5.56
C SER A 268 25.98 -15.90 6.04
N LEU A 269 27.00 -15.62 6.87
CA LEU A 269 27.31 -14.25 7.30
C LEU A 269 27.87 -13.37 6.17
N GLU A 270 28.44 -13.98 5.11
CA GLU A 270 28.99 -13.30 3.94
C GLU A 270 27.93 -13.01 2.87
N ALA A 271 26.84 -13.79 2.83
CA ALA A 271 25.77 -13.64 1.84
C ALA A 271 25.10 -12.25 1.83
N PRO A 272 24.85 -11.57 2.97
CA PRO A 272 24.35 -10.19 2.99
C PRO A 272 25.31 -9.20 2.34
N ALA A 273 26.61 -9.33 2.59
CA ALA A 273 27.63 -8.45 2.00
C ALA A 273 27.74 -8.66 0.48
N HIS A 274 27.65 -9.92 0.04
CA HIS A 274 27.60 -10.26 -1.38
C HIS A 274 26.33 -9.69 -2.03
N LEU A 275 25.16 -9.89 -1.42
CA LEU A 275 23.88 -9.34 -1.88
C LEU A 275 23.94 -7.81 -1.96
N ALA A 276 24.48 -7.14 -0.93
CA ALA A 276 24.66 -5.69 -0.92
C ALA A 276 25.58 -5.20 -2.06
N GLY A 277 26.62 -5.96 -2.43
CA GLY A 277 27.46 -5.67 -3.59
C GLY A 277 26.79 -5.92 -4.95
N LEU A 278 25.80 -6.81 -5.01
CA LEU A 278 25.02 -7.09 -6.22
C LEU A 278 23.88 -6.09 -6.44
N ILE A 279 23.36 -5.51 -5.36
CA ILE A 279 22.31 -4.50 -5.41
C ILE A 279 22.87 -3.23 -6.05
N ARG A 280 22.40 -2.93 -7.28
CA ARG A 280 22.83 -1.73 -8.02
C ARG A 280 21.83 -0.59 -7.99
N CYS A 281 20.56 -0.88 -7.70
CA CYS A 281 19.51 0.13 -7.61
C CYS A 281 18.52 -0.24 -6.50
N PHE A 282 18.17 0.74 -5.69
CA PHE A 282 17.01 0.72 -4.82
C PHE A 282 15.86 1.44 -5.53
N LEU A 283 14.67 0.85 -5.53
CA LEU A 283 13.47 1.53 -5.98
C LEU A 283 12.65 1.81 -4.73
N PRO A 284 12.49 3.08 -4.32
CA PRO A 284 11.58 3.38 -3.24
C PRO A 284 10.17 3.01 -3.69
N MET A 285 9.49 2.28 -2.81
CA MET A 285 8.09 1.92 -2.96
C MET A 285 7.21 3.14 -2.71
N HIS A 286 5.95 3.07 -3.14
CA HIS A 286 4.93 4.06 -2.86
C HIS A 286 4.99 4.52 -1.39
N PRO A 287 5.47 5.76 -1.12
CA PRO A 287 5.85 6.17 0.23
C PRO A 287 4.64 6.54 1.09
N ASP A 288 3.47 6.75 0.49
CA ASP A 288 2.29 7.17 1.23
C ASP A 288 1.86 6.10 2.25
N GLU A 289 1.90 6.48 3.52
CA GLU A 289 1.45 5.68 4.64
C GLU A 289 -0.07 5.78 4.89
N GLY A 290 -0.76 6.60 4.11
CA GLY A 290 -2.20 6.82 4.20
C GLY A 290 -3.01 5.53 4.04
N ILE A 291 -4.06 5.37 4.83
CA ILE A 291 -5.05 4.30 4.65
C ILE A 291 -6.37 4.93 4.25
N LEU A 292 -6.89 4.54 3.09
CA LEU A 292 -8.24 4.90 2.72
C LEU A 292 -9.22 4.04 3.55
N PRO A 293 -10.10 4.67 4.37
CA PRO A 293 -11.06 3.91 5.15
C PRO A 293 -12.08 3.19 4.26
N LEU A 294 -12.68 2.13 4.80
CA LEU A 294 -13.76 1.39 4.15
C LEU A 294 -15.04 2.21 4.11
N THR A 295 -15.36 2.86 5.24
CA THR A 295 -16.50 3.77 5.37
C THR A 295 -16.15 4.90 6.33
N VAL A 296 -16.70 6.07 6.06
CA VAL A 296 -16.54 7.28 6.86
C VAL A 296 -17.93 7.73 7.30
N PHE A 297 -18.09 8.04 8.58
CA PHE A 297 -19.37 8.38 9.19
C PHE A 297 -19.24 9.53 10.18
N LYS A 298 -20.37 10.16 10.51
CA LYS A 298 -20.41 11.22 11.52
C LYS A 298 -20.22 10.60 12.89
N ILE A 299 -19.38 11.21 13.74
CA ILE A 299 -19.27 10.77 15.14
C ILE A 299 -20.66 10.80 15.81
N PHE A 300 -20.94 9.83 16.66
CA PHE A 300 -22.26 9.68 17.26
C PHE A 300 -22.56 10.81 18.26
N PRO A 301 -23.85 11.16 18.50
CA PRO A 301 -24.21 12.21 19.46
C PRO A 301 -23.62 12.02 20.87
N ALA A 302 -23.52 10.76 21.33
CA ALA A 302 -22.88 10.43 22.60
C ALA A 302 -21.37 10.77 22.60
N GLU A 303 -20.70 10.62 21.45
CA GLU A 303 -19.28 10.98 21.29
C GLU A 303 -19.10 12.49 21.27
N HIS A 304 -20.00 13.21 20.60
CA HIS A 304 -20.04 14.68 20.65
C HIS A 304 -20.21 15.19 22.09
N ALA A 305 -21.16 14.63 22.84
CA ALA A 305 -21.37 14.99 24.25
C ALA A 305 -20.13 14.67 25.11
N TRP A 306 -19.47 13.54 24.85
CA TRP A 306 -18.22 13.19 25.53
C TRP A 306 -17.09 14.18 25.23
N PHE A 307 -16.94 14.62 23.97
CA PHE A 307 -15.96 15.65 23.62
C PHE A 307 -16.28 17.00 24.24
N ALA A 308 -17.57 17.39 24.28
CA ALA A 308 -18.01 18.63 24.89
C ALA A 308 -17.74 18.67 26.41
N ASP A 309 -17.96 17.56 27.12
CA ASP A 309 -17.61 17.44 28.55
C ASP A 309 -16.13 17.74 28.82
N ARG A 310 -15.24 17.42 27.86
CA ARG A 310 -13.81 17.69 28.00
C ARG A 310 -13.44 19.17 27.92
N LEU A 311 -14.31 20.01 27.35
CA LEU A 311 -14.19 21.47 27.42
C LEU A 311 -14.78 22.03 28.73
N GLY A 312 -15.48 21.20 29.49
CA GLY A 312 -16.10 21.54 30.77
C GLY A 312 -15.36 20.92 31.97
N ARG A 313 -16.11 20.28 32.86
CA ARG A 313 -15.58 19.73 34.13
C ARG A 313 -14.89 18.37 33.99
N ILE A 314 -14.94 17.77 32.80
CA ILE A 314 -14.32 16.47 32.52
C ILE A 314 -14.90 15.37 33.44
N ASP A 315 -16.21 15.41 33.68
CA ASP A 315 -16.90 14.47 34.58
C ASP A 315 -16.75 13.02 34.09
N ASN A 316 -16.63 12.83 32.78
CA ASN A 316 -16.43 11.51 32.19
C ASN A 316 -15.11 10.85 32.61
N TYR A 317 -14.05 11.63 32.84
CA TYR A 317 -12.76 11.08 33.29
C TYR A 317 -12.84 10.59 34.74
N TYR A 318 -13.54 11.31 35.61
CA TYR A 318 -13.73 10.89 37.00
C TYR A 318 -14.57 9.62 37.10
N ARG A 319 -15.58 9.48 36.23
CA ARG A 319 -16.45 8.29 36.18
C ARG A 319 -15.72 7.06 35.64
N ASP A 320 -14.97 7.22 34.56
CA ASP A 320 -14.19 6.13 33.97
C ASP A 320 -12.84 6.64 33.42
N PRO A 321 -11.77 6.62 34.25
CA PRO A 321 -10.47 7.13 33.85
C PRO A 321 -9.79 6.23 32.81
N VAL A 322 -10.09 4.93 32.79
CA VAL A 322 -9.43 3.98 31.87
C VAL A 322 -9.97 4.19 30.46
N TRP A 323 -11.30 4.18 30.31
CA TRP A 323 -11.93 4.41 29.02
C TRP A 323 -11.65 5.83 28.50
N SER A 324 -11.69 6.83 29.39
CA SER A 324 -11.39 8.21 29.02
C SER A 324 -9.95 8.39 28.53
N LYS A 325 -8.96 7.73 29.14
CA LYS A 325 -7.57 7.73 28.64
C LYS A 325 -7.46 7.09 27.25
N ARG A 326 -8.10 5.93 27.04
CA ARG A 326 -8.10 5.25 25.73
C ARG A 326 -8.71 6.14 24.66
N ARG A 327 -9.84 6.78 24.96
CA ARG A 327 -10.55 7.70 24.05
C ARG A 327 -9.74 8.95 23.74
N LEU A 328 -9.14 9.55 24.76
CA LEU A 328 -8.22 10.69 24.67
C LEU A 328 -7.02 10.35 23.77
N ALA A 329 -6.42 9.19 23.94
CA ALA A 329 -5.30 8.75 23.11
C ALA A 329 -5.67 8.67 21.62
N LYS A 330 -6.85 8.14 21.29
CA LYS A 330 -7.32 8.04 19.89
C LYS A 330 -7.49 9.41 19.23
N ILE A 331 -8.14 10.36 19.91
CA ILE A 331 -8.36 11.70 19.33
C ILE A 331 -7.05 12.51 19.27
N CYS A 332 -6.18 12.41 20.28
CA CYS A 332 -4.85 13.02 20.22
C CYS A 332 -4.02 12.44 19.08
N ASN A 333 -4.09 11.12 18.85
CA ASN A 333 -3.41 10.49 17.72
C ASN A 333 -3.97 10.97 16.38
N ALA A 334 -5.30 11.10 16.23
CA ALA A 334 -5.91 11.69 15.04
C ALA A 334 -5.46 13.16 14.82
N ALA A 335 -5.39 13.96 15.88
CA ALA A 335 -4.88 15.34 15.81
C ALA A 335 -3.40 15.40 15.45
N CYS A 336 -2.55 14.55 16.04
CA CYS A 336 -1.14 14.43 15.66
C CYS A 336 -0.98 13.98 14.20
N SER A 337 -1.82 13.05 13.75
CA SER A 337 -1.84 12.57 12.36
C SER A 337 -2.24 13.68 11.39
N ALA A 338 -3.25 14.48 11.73
CA ALA A 338 -3.65 15.65 10.98
C ALA A 338 -2.55 16.72 10.91
N LEU A 339 -1.90 17.02 12.04
CA LEU A 339 -0.78 17.95 12.09
C LEU A 339 0.40 17.46 11.26
N ALA A 340 0.75 16.18 11.36
CA ALA A 340 1.79 15.56 10.54
C ALA A 340 1.44 15.67 9.05
N ALA A 341 0.20 15.37 8.68
CA ALA A 341 -0.26 15.45 7.29
C ALA A 341 -0.27 16.87 6.72
N VAL A 342 -0.56 17.88 7.55
CA VAL A 342 -0.47 19.30 7.16
C VAL A 342 0.99 19.70 6.98
N ASN A 343 1.88 19.31 7.90
CA ASN A 343 3.30 19.62 7.79
C ASN A 343 3.94 18.93 6.58
N ALA A 344 3.53 17.69 6.30
CA ALA A 344 4.03 16.90 5.17
C ALA A 344 3.29 17.19 3.85
N ALA A 345 2.35 18.15 3.82
CA ALA A 345 1.56 18.42 2.63
C ALA A 345 2.39 18.97 1.45
N GLY A 346 3.49 19.66 1.76
CA GLY A 346 4.45 20.20 0.79
C GLY A 346 5.72 19.37 0.67
N ASP A 347 5.85 18.27 1.43
CA ASP A 347 7.02 17.41 1.33
C ASP A 347 7.08 16.76 -0.05
N ASP A 348 8.30 16.60 -0.54
CA ASP A 348 8.55 15.87 -1.76
C ASP A 348 8.28 14.37 -1.57
N LYS A 349 7.22 13.90 -2.21
CA LYS A 349 6.82 12.49 -2.18
C LYS A 349 7.24 11.73 -3.43
N HIS A 350 8.02 12.35 -4.31
CA HIS A 350 8.47 11.71 -5.52
C HIS A 350 9.66 10.79 -5.23
N THR A 351 9.75 9.74 -6.02
CA THR A 351 10.95 8.90 -6.09
C THR A 351 12.04 9.65 -6.84
N HIS A 352 13.20 9.84 -6.19
CA HIS A 352 14.37 10.48 -6.78
C HIS A 352 15.43 9.49 -7.21
N TRP A 353 16.18 9.88 -8.23
CA TRP A 353 17.24 9.08 -8.85
C TRP A 353 18.59 9.62 -8.45
N ASP A 354 19.26 8.93 -7.53
CA ASP A 354 20.58 9.34 -7.08
C ASP A 354 21.53 8.16 -6.89
N GLU A 355 22.82 8.47 -6.96
CA GLU A 355 23.89 7.53 -6.67
C GLU A 355 24.08 7.39 -5.15
N ALA A 356 24.14 6.13 -4.73
CA ALA A 356 24.32 5.75 -3.34
C ALA A 356 25.69 5.08 -3.17
N PHE A 357 26.49 5.56 -2.21
CA PHE A 357 27.83 5.07 -1.92
C PHE A 357 27.84 4.29 -0.61
N VAL A 358 28.35 3.07 -0.60
CA VAL A 358 28.57 2.32 0.64
C VAL A 358 29.81 2.90 1.32
N VAL A 359 29.61 3.52 2.49
CA VAL A 359 30.69 4.22 3.21
C VAL A 359 31.59 3.22 3.94
N THR A 360 31.04 2.10 4.40
CA THR A 360 31.80 1.07 5.13
C THR A 360 31.20 -0.31 4.88
N PRO A 361 31.83 -1.16 4.05
CA PRO A 361 31.25 -2.43 3.60
C PRO A 361 31.21 -3.52 4.68
N VAL A 362 31.86 -3.31 5.82
CA VAL A 362 32.13 -4.35 6.81
C VAL A 362 31.23 -4.27 8.05
N TRP A 363 30.40 -3.23 8.19
CA TRP A 363 29.64 -2.97 9.42
C TRP A 363 28.14 -3.21 9.24
N HIS A 364 27.50 -3.72 10.29
CA HIS A 364 26.05 -3.92 10.35
C HIS A 364 25.47 -3.05 11.48
N PRO A 365 24.47 -2.20 11.20
CA PRO A 365 23.78 -2.00 9.92
C PRO A 365 24.66 -1.34 8.83
N LEU A 366 24.38 -1.64 7.57
CA LEU A 366 25.11 -1.15 6.40
C LEU A 366 24.94 0.38 6.28
N ARG A 367 26.05 1.12 6.15
CA ARG A 367 26.01 2.59 6.04
C ARG A 367 26.14 3.02 4.59
N ILE A 368 25.09 3.66 4.09
CA ILE A 368 25.01 4.20 2.73
C ILE A 368 24.99 5.74 2.82
N GLN A 369 25.71 6.41 1.92
CA GLN A 369 25.68 7.86 1.73
C GLN A 369 25.04 8.17 0.39
N ILE A 370 24.06 9.06 0.39
CA ILE A 370 23.34 9.50 -0.81
C ILE A 370 23.44 11.03 -0.84
N MET A 371 23.68 11.58 -2.03
CA MET A 371 23.72 13.02 -2.25
C MET A 371 22.61 13.40 -3.23
N LEU A 372 21.50 13.92 -2.70
CA LEU A 372 20.40 14.43 -3.52
C LEU A 372 20.77 15.82 -4.04
N ARG A 373 20.68 16.05 -5.35
CA ARG A 373 20.98 17.34 -6.00
C ARG A 373 19.69 18.02 -6.44
N ASP A 374 19.73 19.35 -6.54
CA ASP A 374 18.63 20.16 -7.07
C ASP A 374 17.29 20.04 -6.31
N MET A 375 17.35 19.72 -5.01
CA MET A 375 16.18 19.64 -4.15
C MET A 375 15.73 21.05 -3.74
N ALA A 376 14.48 21.40 -4.04
CA ALA A 376 13.90 22.64 -3.56
C ALA A 376 13.78 22.59 -2.02
N SER A 377 14.33 23.58 -1.32
CA SER A 377 14.24 23.69 0.15
C SER A 377 12.79 23.80 0.65
N GLU A 378 11.89 24.28 -0.22
CA GLU A 378 10.45 24.38 0.05
C GLU A 378 9.73 23.01 0.01
N ALA A 379 10.37 21.97 -0.51
CA ALA A 379 9.81 20.62 -0.67
C ALA A 379 10.13 19.68 0.51
N GLY A 380 10.28 20.22 1.72
CA GLY A 380 10.48 19.46 2.96
C GLY A 380 11.93 19.06 3.28
N TRP A 381 12.84 19.10 2.31
CA TRP A 381 14.24 18.69 2.52
C TRP A 381 14.99 19.63 3.49
N SER A 382 15.04 19.26 4.77
CA SER A 382 15.72 20.02 5.82
C SER A 382 16.42 19.09 6.82
N THR A 383 17.48 19.61 7.46
CA THR A 383 18.28 18.86 8.43
C THR A 383 17.41 18.31 9.56
N GLY A 384 17.39 16.98 9.75
CA GLY A 384 16.61 16.31 10.80
C GLY A 384 15.29 15.70 10.33
N GLN A 385 14.90 15.87 9.06
CA GLN A 385 13.79 15.11 8.46
C GLN A 385 14.21 13.70 8.03
N HIS A 386 13.26 12.77 8.04
CA HIS A 386 13.47 11.38 7.67
C HIS A 386 13.28 11.18 6.17
N ALA A 387 14.30 10.65 5.48
CA ALA A 387 14.15 10.09 4.14
C ALA A 387 13.84 8.59 4.25
N ILE A 388 12.90 8.11 3.44
CA ILE A 388 12.66 6.66 3.25
C ILE A 388 13.55 6.22 2.09
N LEU A 389 14.49 5.33 2.38
CA LEU A 389 15.42 4.75 1.40
C LEU A 389 14.96 3.37 0.94
#